data_AF-A0A1V5QIG3-F1
#
_entry.id   AF-A0A1V5QIG3-F1
#
_cell.length_a   1.000
_cell.length_b   1.000
_cell.length_c   1.000
_cell.angle_alpha   90.00
_cell.angle_beta   90.00
_cell.angle_gamma   90.00
#
_symmetry.space_group_name_H-M   'P 1'
#
loop_
_entity.id
_entity.type
_entity.pdbx_description
1 polymer ?
#
loop_
_entity_poly.entity_id
_entity_poly.type
_entity_poly.pdbx_seq_one_letter_code
_entity_poly.pdbx_strand_id
1 'polypeptide(L)'
;MARGLGWMLGIRFRENFLYPYTARSVTDFWRRWHVTLSGWFRDYVYIPLGGNRRGLPRQMVNILTVWGLTGLWHGASWNFVVWGLYYAGLLILEKLVLLKLYARLPKAVAWLSRPMTLALVLVGWALFAFTDFAAMRAFLAGLASGQLLSPVAGGLAKAFLPLFAVCALASVPWRFRLPRLAEDLLLSALFLLCVAALVSQGYNPFLYFRF
;
A
#
# COMPACT_ATOMS: atom_id res chain seq x y z
N MET A 1 12.47 8.99 -6.39
CA MET A 1 13.48 9.91 -5.83
C MET A 1 14.66 9.16 -5.18
N ALA A 2 14.49 8.50 -4.01
CA ALA A 2 15.60 7.84 -3.29
C ALA A 2 16.45 6.87 -4.15
N ARG A 3 15.82 6.05 -4.99
CA ARG A 3 16.54 5.20 -5.96
C ARG A 3 17.38 6.01 -6.95
N GLY A 4 16.82 7.08 -7.52
CA GLY A 4 17.54 7.91 -8.49
C GLY A 4 18.77 8.56 -7.87
N LEU A 5 18.63 9.13 -6.67
CA LEU A 5 19.76 9.68 -5.91
C LEU A 5 20.80 8.61 -5.56
N GLY A 6 20.35 7.43 -5.11
CA GLY A 6 21.26 6.31 -4.86
C GLY A 6 22.08 5.96 -6.09
N TRP A 7 21.44 5.88 -7.26
CA TRP A 7 22.14 5.60 -8.52
C TRP A 7 23.18 6.68 -8.88
N MET A 8 22.88 7.97 -8.65
CA MET A 8 23.85 9.05 -8.85
C MET A 8 25.07 8.93 -7.92
N LEU A 9 24.87 8.37 -6.72
CA LEU A 9 25.92 8.13 -5.73
C LEU A 9 26.58 6.73 -5.87
N GLY A 10 26.26 5.96 -6.92
CA GLY A 10 26.78 4.61 -7.11
C GLY A 10 26.17 3.53 -6.20
N ILE A 11 25.12 3.85 -5.44
CA ILE A 11 24.43 2.97 -4.50
C ILE A 11 23.14 2.41 -5.14
N ARG A 12 23.03 1.09 -5.22
CA ARG A 12 21.82 0.43 -5.76
C ARG A 12 20.84 0.06 -4.67
N PHE A 13 19.79 0.87 -4.52
CA PHE A 13 18.66 0.53 -3.66
C PHE A 13 17.68 -0.44 -4.33
N ARG A 14 17.09 -1.33 -3.53
CA ARG A 14 15.98 -2.21 -3.96
C ARG A 14 14.71 -1.40 -4.22
N GLU A 15 13.84 -1.94 -5.07
CA GLU A 15 12.52 -1.37 -5.31
C GLU A 15 11.63 -1.56 -4.09
N ASN A 16 10.94 -0.49 -3.69
CA ASN A 16 10.08 -0.53 -2.51
C ASN A 16 8.61 -0.84 -2.84
N PHE A 17 8.19 -0.59 -4.09
CA PHE A 17 6.81 -0.82 -4.55
C PHE A 17 6.80 -1.52 -5.90
N LEU A 18 6.05 -2.63 -5.99
CA LEU A 18 5.98 -3.51 -7.16
C LEU A 18 4.53 -3.71 -7.62
N TYR A 19 3.90 -2.68 -8.18
CA TYR A 19 2.50 -2.68 -8.62
C TYR A 19 1.54 -3.30 -7.58
N PRO A 20 1.53 -2.80 -6.33
CA PRO A 20 0.88 -3.47 -5.20
C PRO A 20 -0.63 -3.63 -5.38
N TYR A 21 -1.31 -2.67 -6.02
CA TYR A 21 -2.77 -2.73 -6.25
C TYR A 21 -3.19 -3.79 -7.28
N THR A 22 -2.24 -4.43 -7.96
CA THR A 22 -2.51 -5.59 -8.84
C THR A 22 -2.45 -6.93 -8.11
N ALA A 23 -2.19 -6.90 -6.79
CA ALA A 23 -2.07 -8.08 -5.96
C ALA A 23 -3.34 -8.93 -5.94
N ARG A 24 -3.15 -10.24 -5.85
CA ARG A 24 -4.26 -11.22 -5.83
C ARG A 24 -4.69 -11.63 -4.43
N SER A 25 -3.92 -11.25 -3.42
CA SER A 25 -4.17 -11.54 -2.02
C SER A 25 -3.44 -10.53 -1.11
N VAL A 26 -3.79 -10.50 0.18
CA VAL A 26 -3.19 -9.58 1.16
C VAL A 26 -1.70 -9.90 1.36
N THR A 27 -1.32 -11.18 1.36
CA THR A 27 0.08 -11.61 1.38
C THR A 27 0.83 -11.14 0.13
N ASP A 28 0.22 -11.24 -1.07
CA ASP A 28 0.83 -10.74 -2.31
C ASP A 28 0.97 -9.22 -2.30
N PHE A 29 -0.01 -8.51 -1.73
CA PHE A 29 0.03 -7.05 -1.57
C PHE A 29 1.24 -6.62 -0.73
N TRP A 30 1.44 -7.21 0.45
CA TRP A 30 2.55 -6.87 1.34
C TRP A 30 3.91 -7.36 0.88
N ARG A 31 3.97 -8.28 -0.08
CA ARG A 31 5.22 -8.61 -0.79
C ARG A 31 5.60 -7.57 -1.85
N ARG A 32 4.66 -6.69 -2.21
CA ARG A 32 4.82 -5.66 -3.25
C ARG A 32 4.77 -4.24 -2.70
N TRP A 33 4.26 -4.05 -1.49
CA TRP A 33 4.14 -2.76 -0.83
C TRP A 33 5.20 -2.63 0.26
N HIS A 34 5.96 -1.54 0.26
CA HIS A 34 7.03 -1.30 1.25
C HIS A 34 8.00 -2.47 1.41
N VAL A 35 8.46 -3.04 0.29
CA VAL A 35 9.31 -4.24 0.22
C VAL A 35 10.54 -4.15 1.12
N THR A 36 11.16 -2.99 1.24
CA THR A 36 12.35 -2.83 2.10
C THR A 36 12.01 -2.91 3.58
N LEU A 37 10.88 -2.31 4.01
CA LEU A 37 10.39 -2.36 5.39
C LEU A 37 9.93 -3.77 5.75
N SER A 38 9.12 -4.40 4.90
CA SER A 38 8.68 -5.78 5.10
C SER A 38 9.87 -6.75 5.12
N GLY A 39 10.90 -6.49 4.31
CA GLY A 39 12.17 -7.21 4.35
C GLY A 39 12.89 -7.06 5.69
N TRP A 40 12.97 -5.83 6.22
CA TRP A 40 13.59 -5.56 7.51
C TRP A 40 12.87 -6.30 8.64
N PHE A 41 11.55 -6.17 8.76
CA PHE A 41 10.78 -6.90 9.79
C PHE A 41 10.91 -8.42 9.64
N ARG A 42 10.96 -8.94 8.41
CA ARG A 42 11.18 -10.37 8.19
C ARG A 42 12.56 -10.80 8.71
N ASP A 43 13.61 -10.08 8.34
CA ASP A 43 14.99 -10.50 8.58
C ASP A 43 15.43 -10.25 10.04
N TYR A 44 14.93 -9.18 10.67
CA TYR A 44 15.35 -8.76 12.01
C TYR A 44 14.35 -9.07 13.13
N VAL A 45 13.10 -9.42 12.81
CA VAL A 45 12.09 -9.78 13.81
C VAL A 45 11.56 -11.18 13.57
N TYR A 46 10.99 -11.44 12.39
CA TYR A 46 10.30 -12.71 12.12
C TYR A 46 11.23 -13.93 12.15
N ILE A 47 12.38 -13.87 11.46
CA ILE A 47 13.34 -14.98 11.39
C ILE A 47 13.97 -15.25 12.77
N PRO A 48 14.44 -14.23 13.52
CA PRO A 48 14.93 -14.42 14.89
C PRO A 48 13.92 -15.06 15.85
N LEU A 49 12.62 -14.77 15.70
CA LEU A 49 11.53 -15.43 16.45
C LEU A 49 11.28 -16.90 16.05
N GLY A 50 12.16 -17.50 15.25
CA GLY A 50 12.07 -18.88 14.78
C GLY A 50 11.35 -19.05 13.45
N GLY A 51 10.89 -17.96 12.83
CA GLY A 51 10.24 -17.95 11.52
C GLY A 51 9.14 -19.01 11.40
N ASN A 52 9.29 -19.92 10.43
CA ASN A 52 8.34 -21.02 10.18
C ASN A 52 8.76 -22.35 10.83
N ARG A 53 9.87 -22.40 11.57
CA ARG A 53 10.53 -23.66 11.97
C ARG A 53 9.90 -24.32 13.20
N ARG A 54 9.07 -23.59 13.96
CA ARG A 54 8.51 -24.01 15.26
C ARG A 54 7.00 -24.32 15.19
N GLY A 55 6.51 -24.67 14.00
CA GLY A 55 5.12 -25.05 13.78
C GLY A 55 4.14 -23.88 13.65
N LEU A 56 2.87 -24.23 13.38
CA LEU A 56 1.82 -23.27 13.07
C LEU A 56 1.48 -22.31 14.21
N PRO A 57 1.35 -22.73 15.49
CA PRO A 57 1.03 -21.80 16.58
C PRO A 57 2.10 -20.72 16.75
N ARG A 58 3.39 -21.10 16.72
CA ARG A 58 4.48 -20.13 16.81
C ARG A 58 4.46 -19.15 15.64
N GLN A 59 4.16 -19.64 14.45
CA GLN A 59 4.02 -18.78 13.27
C GLN A 59 2.88 -17.76 13.43
N MET A 60 1.73 -18.12 14.00
CA MET A 60 0.65 -17.16 14.25
C MET A 60 1.09 -16.05 15.21
N VAL A 61 1.76 -16.43 16.31
CA VAL A 61 2.32 -15.47 17.27
C VAL A 61 3.34 -14.57 16.58
N ASN A 62 4.24 -15.12 15.77
CA ASN A 62 5.24 -14.33 15.05
C ASN A 62 4.59 -13.33 14.07
N ILE A 63 3.50 -13.71 13.40
CA ILE A 63 2.72 -12.79 12.54
C ILE A 63 2.11 -11.68 13.38
N LEU A 64 1.45 -11.99 14.50
CA LEU A 64 0.89 -11.00 15.42
C LEU A 64 1.95 -10.03 15.94
N THR A 65 3.11 -10.54 16.37
CA THR A 65 4.22 -9.73 16.87
C THR A 65 4.75 -8.79 15.79
N VAL A 66 5.07 -9.30 14.59
CA VAL A 66 5.59 -8.46 13.50
C VAL A 66 4.60 -7.36 13.12
N TRP A 67 3.32 -7.69 13.00
CA TRP A 67 2.30 -6.72 12.60
C TRP A 67 1.92 -5.74 13.70
N GLY A 68 1.93 -6.17 14.96
CA GLY A 68 1.81 -5.28 16.11
C GLY A 68 2.96 -4.27 16.15
N LEU A 69 4.19 -4.73 15.99
CA LEU A 69 5.37 -3.86 15.94
C LEU A 69 5.36 -2.95 14.71
N THR A 70 4.90 -3.43 13.55
CA THR A 70 4.73 -2.60 12.35
C THR A 70 3.73 -1.48 12.62
N GLY A 71 2.59 -1.77 13.26
CA GLY A 71 1.61 -0.75 13.66
C GLY A 71 2.23 0.28 14.61
N LEU A 72 2.88 -0.17 15.68
CA LEU A 72 3.52 0.73 16.65
C LEU A 72 4.64 1.59 16.05
N TRP A 73 5.35 1.08 15.05
CA TRP A 73 6.38 1.84 14.33
C TRP A 73 5.81 3.05 13.58
N HIS A 74 4.54 3.02 13.17
CA HIS A 74 3.90 4.11 12.45
C HIS A 74 3.43 5.27 13.36
N GLY A 75 3.19 5.03 14.65
CA GLY A 75 2.86 6.08 15.60
C GLY A 75 2.18 5.58 16.88
N ALA A 76 1.98 6.49 17.84
CA ALA A 76 1.46 6.18 19.17
C ALA A 76 -0.09 6.15 19.27
N SER A 77 -0.80 6.46 18.19
CA SER A 77 -2.27 6.46 18.19
C SER A 77 -2.86 5.06 18.01
N TRP A 78 -4.04 4.83 18.61
CA TRP A 78 -4.74 3.54 18.59
C TRP A 78 -5.09 3.04 17.19
N ASN A 79 -5.32 3.94 16.24
CA ASN A 79 -5.63 3.57 14.86
C ASN A 79 -4.51 2.70 14.24
N PHE A 80 -3.23 2.97 14.55
CA PHE A 80 -2.11 2.16 14.06
C PHE A 80 -2.02 0.78 14.71
N VAL A 81 -2.40 0.65 15.98
CA VAL A 81 -2.46 -0.65 16.67
C VAL A 81 -3.56 -1.50 16.06
N VAL A 82 -4.77 -0.94 15.90
CA VAL A 82 -5.90 -1.63 15.26
C VAL A 82 -5.56 -2.01 13.82
N TRP A 83 -4.90 -1.12 13.09
CA TRP A 83 -4.42 -1.38 11.74
C TRP A 83 -3.43 -2.56 11.67
N GLY A 84 -2.47 -2.62 12.60
CA GLY A 84 -1.53 -3.74 12.69
C GLY A 84 -2.25 -5.06 12.96
N LEU A 85 -3.15 -5.08 13.95
CA LEU A 85 -3.95 -6.27 14.28
C LEU A 85 -4.88 -6.69 13.14
N TYR A 86 -5.46 -5.74 12.41
CA TYR A 86 -6.28 -5.99 11.23
C TYR A 86 -5.51 -6.80 10.18
N TYR A 87 -4.30 -6.37 9.82
CA TYR A 87 -3.49 -7.09 8.86
C TYR A 87 -2.93 -8.41 9.40
N ALA A 88 -2.58 -8.47 10.70
CA ALA A 88 -2.21 -9.73 11.33
C ALA A 88 -3.33 -10.77 11.20
N GLY A 89 -4.57 -10.37 11.50
CA GLY A 89 -5.76 -11.20 11.37
C GLY A 89 -6.01 -11.64 9.94
N LEU A 90 -5.94 -10.73 8.98
CA LEU A 90 -6.08 -11.06 7.55
C LEU A 90 -5.04 -12.07 7.07
N LEU A 91 -3.78 -11.92 7.47
CA LEU A 91 -2.71 -12.83 7.06
C LEU A 91 -2.80 -14.20 7.73
N ILE A 92 -3.24 -14.24 8.99
CA ILE A 92 -3.56 -15.49 9.68
C ILE A 92 -4.72 -16.20 9.00
N LEU A 93 -5.81 -15.49 8.73
CA LEU A 93 -6.98 -16.03 8.03
C LEU A 93 -6.60 -16.52 6.63
N GLU A 94 -5.77 -15.75 5.91
CA GLU A 94 -5.32 -16.13 4.58
C GLU A 94 -4.50 -17.41 4.62
N LYS A 95 -3.59 -17.52 5.59
CA LYS A 95 -2.75 -18.70 5.80
C LYS A 95 -3.54 -19.94 6.18
N LEU A 96 -4.54 -19.81 7.05
CA LEU A 96 -5.32 -20.94 7.56
C LEU A 96 -6.39 -21.42 6.58
N VAL A 97 -7.06 -20.48 5.91
CA VAL A 97 -8.28 -20.72 5.13
C VAL A 97 -8.09 -20.36 3.66
N LEU A 98 -7.75 -19.11 3.36
CA LEU A 98 -7.87 -18.60 1.98
C LEU A 98 -6.87 -19.25 1.02
N LEU A 99 -5.65 -19.60 1.44
CA LEU A 99 -4.70 -20.29 0.55
C LEU A 99 -5.23 -21.66 0.11
N LYS A 100 -5.91 -22.39 1.01
CA LYS A 100 -6.54 -23.67 0.68
C LYS A 100 -7.75 -23.49 -0.23
N LEU A 101 -8.51 -22.41 -0.03
CA LEU A 101 -9.64 -22.05 -0.87
C LEU A 101 -9.20 -21.64 -2.28
N TYR A 102 -8.21 -20.74 -2.41
CA TYR A 102 -7.65 -20.31 -3.69
C TYR A 102 -7.05 -21.47 -4.49
N ALA A 103 -6.43 -22.46 -3.84
CA ALA A 103 -5.93 -23.66 -4.51
C ALA A 103 -7.05 -24.53 -5.11
N ARG A 104 -8.29 -24.42 -4.61
CA ARG A 104 -9.45 -25.19 -5.08
C ARG A 104 -10.36 -24.40 -6.02
N LEU A 105 -10.19 -23.08 -6.11
CA LEU A 105 -11.03 -22.23 -6.93
C LEU A 105 -10.66 -22.37 -8.42
N PRO A 106 -11.66 -22.45 -9.32
CA PRO A 106 -11.43 -22.39 -10.76
C PRO A 106 -10.68 -21.11 -11.12
N LYS A 107 -9.79 -21.17 -12.14
CA LYS A 107 -9.07 -19.99 -12.66
C LYS A 107 -10.03 -18.85 -13.05
N ALA A 108 -11.25 -19.19 -13.45
CA ALA A 108 -12.33 -18.27 -13.79
C ALA A 108 -12.92 -17.52 -12.58
N VAL A 109 -12.64 -17.90 -11.33
CA VAL A 109 -13.05 -17.15 -10.12
C VAL A 109 -11.86 -16.42 -9.50
N ALA A 110 -10.63 -16.86 -9.82
CA ALA A 110 -9.40 -16.25 -9.32
C ALA A 110 -9.19 -14.79 -9.77
N TRP A 111 -9.91 -14.29 -10.79
CA TRP A 111 -9.86 -12.86 -11.13
C TRP A 111 -10.57 -11.98 -10.11
N LEU A 112 -11.59 -12.50 -9.40
CA LEU A 112 -12.35 -11.80 -8.36
C LEU A 112 -11.50 -11.54 -7.10
N SER A 113 -10.39 -12.28 -6.91
CA SER A 113 -9.52 -12.11 -5.75
C SER A 113 -8.83 -10.74 -5.72
N ARG A 114 -8.61 -10.11 -6.89
CA ARG A 114 -7.99 -8.78 -6.99
C ARG A 114 -8.89 -7.67 -6.43
N PRO A 115 -10.13 -7.46 -6.92
CA PRO A 115 -11.00 -6.44 -6.35
C PRO A 115 -11.31 -6.71 -4.87
N MET A 116 -11.43 -7.96 -4.45
CA MET A 116 -11.58 -8.30 -3.03
C MET A 116 -10.36 -7.88 -2.19
N THR A 117 -9.16 -8.19 -2.67
CA THR A 117 -7.90 -7.77 -2.01
C THR A 117 -7.81 -6.25 -1.94
N LEU A 118 -8.13 -5.56 -3.04
CA LEU A 118 -8.13 -4.11 -3.09
C LEU A 118 -9.11 -3.53 -2.08
N ALA A 119 -10.32 -4.05 -1.98
CA ALA A 119 -11.31 -3.61 -1.00
C ALA A 119 -10.81 -3.75 0.45
N LEU A 120 -10.21 -4.90 0.80
CA LEU A 120 -9.60 -5.10 2.12
C LEU A 120 -8.46 -4.10 2.38
N VAL A 121 -7.60 -3.88 1.39
CA VAL A 121 -6.51 -2.91 1.50
C VAL A 121 -7.05 -1.48 1.69
N LEU A 122 -8.11 -1.09 0.98
CA LEU A 122 -8.73 0.23 1.12
C LEU A 122 -9.35 0.44 2.51
N VAL A 123 -9.97 -0.60 3.08
CA VAL A 123 -10.43 -0.56 4.49
C VAL A 123 -9.23 -0.41 5.44
N GLY A 124 -8.14 -1.13 5.16
CA GLY A 124 -6.87 -0.94 5.87
C GLY A 124 -6.36 0.50 5.78
N TRP A 125 -6.47 1.16 4.63
CA TRP A 125 -6.08 2.57 4.50
C TRP A 125 -7.00 3.52 5.27
N ALA A 126 -8.30 3.25 5.34
CA ALA A 126 -9.20 4.01 6.20
C ALA A 126 -8.79 3.89 7.69
N LEU A 127 -8.49 2.68 8.17
CA LEU A 127 -7.95 2.46 9.52
C LEU A 127 -6.64 3.21 9.76
N PHE A 128 -5.77 3.28 8.76
CA PHE A 128 -4.50 4.00 8.87
C PHE A 128 -4.69 5.53 8.92
N ALA A 129 -5.62 6.07 8.13
CA ALA A 129 -5.76 7.50 7.92
C ALA A 129 -6.56 8.20 9.02
N PHE A 130 -7.58 7.54 9.58
CA PHE A 130 -8.47 8.16 10.57
C PHE A 130 -8.01 7.85 12.00
N THR A 131 -7.71 8.89 12.78
CA THR A 131 -7.46 8.77 14.23
C THR A 131 -8.77 8.74 15.03
N ASP A 132 -9.82 9.39 14.54
CA ASP A 132 -11.18 9.30 15.08
C ASP A 132 -11.97 8.16 14.41
N PHE A 133 -12.29 7.14 15.20
CA PHE A 133 -13.08 6.00 14.74
C PHE A 133 -14.54 6.35 14.39
N ALA A 134 -15.11 7.42 14.95
CA ALA A 134 -16.45 7.87 14.57
C ALA A 134 -16.45 8.42 13.14
N ALA A 135 -15.51 9.32 12.82
CA ALA A 135 -15.28 9.80 11.46
C ALA A 135 -14.99 8.65 10.48
N MET A 136 -14.16 7.69 10.87
CA MET A 136 -13.88 6.50 10.05
C MET A 136 -15.16 5.70 9.74
N ARG A 137 -16.01 5.45 10.75
CA ARG A 137 -17.28 4.73 10.55
C ARG A 137 -18.21 5.49 9.62
N ALA A 138 -18.33 6.82 9.79
CA ALA A 138 -19.12 7.66 8.91
C ALA A 138 -18.60 7.60 7.46
N PHE A 139 -17.28 7.64 7.27
CA PHE A 139 -16.64 7.49 5.96
C PHE A 139 -16.97 6.13 5.32
N LEU A 140 -16.77 5.02 6.03
CA LEU A 140 -17.05 3.67 5.53
C LEU A 140 -18.55 3.46 5.24
N ALA A 141 -19.44 3.99 6.08
CA ALA A 141 -20.88 3.97 5.84
C ALA A 141 -21.24 4.80 4.59
N GLY A 142 -20.57 5.93 4.39
CA GLY A 142 -20.69 6.76 3.20
C GLY A 142 -20.42 6.00 1.90
N LEU A 143 -19.41 5.11 1.90
CA LEU A 143 -19.07 4.26 0.74
C LEU A 143 -20.17 3.25 0.38
N ALA A 144 -20.93 2.77 1.37
CA ALA A 144 -22.07 1.87 1.16
C ALA A 144 -23.39 2.64 0.94
N SER A 145 -23.37 3.96 1.06
CA SER A 145 -24.54 4.81 0.93
C SER A 145 -24.67 5.41 -0.48
N GLY A 146 -25.82 6.00 -0.78
CA GLY A 146 -26.03 6.78 -2.02
C GLY A 146 -25.22 8.08 -2.09
N GLN A 147 -24.41 8.44 -1.10
CA GLN A 147 -23.62 9.69 -1.09
C GLN A 147 -22.63 9.78 -2.25
N LEU A 148 -22.14 8.64 -2.76
CA LEU A 148 -21.29 8.59 -3.96
C LEU A 148 -22.00 9.08 -5.22
N LEU A 149 -23.34 9.08 -5.23
CA LEU A 149 -24.19 9.56 -6.32
C LEU A 149 -24.61 11.02 -6.11
N SER A 150 -24.18 11.67 -5.03
CA SER A 150 -24.51 13.07 -4.78
C SER A 150 -23.92 14.00 -5.86
N PRO A 151 -24.57 15.14 -6.17
CA PRO A 151 -24.03 16.09 -7.14
C PRO A 151 -22.62 16.59 -6.80
N VAL A 152 -22.32 16.74 -5.50
CA VAL A 152 -21.00 17.13 -4.99
C VAL A 152 -19.97 16.03 -5.31
N ALA A 153 -20.27 14.77 -4.99
CA ALA A 153 -19.39 13.65 -5.30
C ALA A 153 -19.18 13.52 -6.82
N GLY A 154 -20.24 13.69 -7.61
CA GLY A 154 -20.15 13.70 -9.07
C GLY A 154 -19.28 14.84 -9.62
N GLY A 155 -19.37 16.04 -9.03
CA GLY A 155 -18.52 17.19 -9.39
C GLY A 155 -17.04 16.92 -9.11
N LEU A 156 -16.73 16.42 -7.91
CA LEU A 156 -15.37 16.05 -7.52
C LEU A 156 -14.82 14.92 -8.41
N ALA A 157 -15.62 13.89 -8.66
CA ALA A 157 -15.22 12.77 -9.51
C ALA A 157 -14.84 13.25 -10.91
N LYS A 158 -15.63 14.15 -11.52
CA LYS A 158 -15.30 14.75 -12.83
C LYS A 158 -14.03 15.59 -12.79
N ALA A 159 -13.85 16.41 -11.76
CA ALA A 159 -12.67 17.25 -11.61
C ALA A 159 -11.37 16.43 -11.49
N PHE A 160 -11.41 15.31 -10.77
CA PHE A 160 -10.25 14.44 -10.54
C PHE A 160 -10.16 13.26 -11.51
N LEU A 161 -11.13 13.08 -12.43
CA LEU A 161 -11.14 11.96 -13.37
C LEU A 161 -9.84 11.83 -14.18
N PRO A 162 -9.26 12.91 -14.73
CA PRO A 162 -8.00 12.81 -15.48
C PRO A 162 -6.85 12.30 -14.59
N LEU A 163 -6.77 12.78 -13.35
CA LEU A 163 -5.76 12.33 -12.40
C LEU A 163 -5.97 10.86 -12.03
N PHE A 164 -7.21 10.44 -11.76
CA PHE A 164 -7.52 9.04 -11.48
C PHE A 164 -7.19 8.13 -12.65
N ALA A 165 -7.44 8.56 -13.89
CA ALA A 165 -7.05 7.82 -15.09
C ALA A 165 -5.53 7.66 -15.17
N VAL A 166 -4.76 8.74 -14.98
CA VAL A 166 -3.29 8.69 -14.97
C VAL A 166 -2.77 7.77 -13.86
N CYS A 167 -3.29 7.86 -12.64
CA CYS A 167 -2.91 7.00 -11.53
C CYS A 167 -3.26 5.52 -11.78
N ALA A 168 -4.44 5.24 -12.33
CA ALA A 168 -4.87 3.89 -12.66
C ALA A 168 -3.99 3.27 -13.74
N LEU A 169 -3.66 4.02 -14.80
CA LEU A 169 -2.70 3.61 -15.81
C LEU A 169 -1.32 3.38 -15.15
N ALA A 170 -0.76 4.36 -14.45
CA ALA A 170 0.56 4.24 -13.83
C ALA A 170 0.69 3.07 -12.82
N SER A 171 -0.43 2.59 -12.26
CA SER A 171 -0.47 1.48 -11.30
C SER A 171 -0.41 0.08 -11.92
N VAL A 172 -0.36 -0.02 -13.25
CA VAL A 172 -0.30 -1.29 -14.00
C VAL A 172 1.06 -1.43 -14.68
N PRO A 173 1.64 -2.64 -14.77
CA PRO A 173 2.90 -2.86 -15.48
C PRO A 173 2.72 -2.76 -17.00
N TRP A 174 2.79 -1.54 -17.53
CA TRP A 174 2.86 -1.31 -18.98
C TRP A 174 4.22 -1.77 -19.53
N ARG A 175 4.17 -2.39 -20.70
CA ARG A 175 5.37 -2.72 -21.49
C ARG A 175 5.55 -1.80 -22.68
N PHE A 176 5.16 -0.53 -22.54
CA PHE A 176 5.36 0.46 -23.58
C PHE A 176 6.79 1.03 -23.46
N ARG A 177 7.50 1.10 -24.59
CA ARG A 177 8.82 1.72 -24.68
C ARG A 177 8.70 2.94 -25.60
N LEU A 178 9.02 4.10 -25.07
CA LEU A 178 9.16 5.31 -25.87
C LEU A 178 10.49 5.28 -26.64
N PRO A 179 10.58 5.96 -27.80
CA PRO A 179 11.86 6.30 -28.39
C PRO A 179 12.71 7.09 -27.38
N ARG A 180 14.03 6.84 -27.33
CA ARG A 180 14.93 7.45 -26.32
C ARG A 180 14.77 8.97 -26.22
N LEU A 181 14.75 9.66 -27.35
CA LEU A 181 14.58 11.12 -27.38
C LEU A 181 13.26 11.57 -26.72
N ALA A 182 12.16 10.85 -26.96
CA ALA A 182 10.87 11.16 -26.36
C ALA A 182 10.85 10.89 -24.85
N GLU A 183 11.53 9.82 -24.41
CA GLU A 183 11.73 9.52 -22.98
C GLU A 183 12.55 10.61 -22.30
N ASP A 184 13.69 11.01 -22.88
CA ASP A 184 14.58 12.04 -22.34
C ASP A 184 13.88 13.40 -22.24
N LEU A 185 13.13 13.79 -23.28
CA LEU A 185 12.34 15.02 -23.27
C LEU A 185 11.24 14.99 -22.21
N LEU A 186 10.52 13.87 -22.09
CA LEU A 186 9.47 13.68 -21.09
C LEU A 186 10.05 13.77 -19.67
N LEU A 187 11.15 13.06 -19.39
CA LEU A 187 11.81 13.07 -18.09
C LEU A 187 12.36 14.46 -17.74
N SER A 188 12.92 15.17 -18.74
CA SER A 188 13.42 16.55 -18.56
C SER A 188 12.28 17.52 -18.25
N ALA A 189 11.15 17.42 -18.98
CA ALA A 189 9.97 18.24 -18.71
C ALA A 189 9.38 17.96 -17.33
N LEU A 190 9.27 16.69 -16.94
CA LEU A 190 8.82 16.29 -15.60
C LEU A 190 9.77 16.79 -14.51
N PHE A 191 11.09 16.72 -14.73
CA PHE A 191 12.07 17.25 -13.80
C PHE A 191 11.91 18.77 -13.60
N LEU A 192 11.81 19.53 -14.68
CA LEU A 192 11.58 20.98 -14.62
C LEU A 192 10.26 21.31 -13.92
N LEU A 193 9.19 20.55 -14.18
CA LEU A 193 7.90 20.70 -13.49
C LEU A 193 8.04 20.42 -11.99
N CYS A 194 8.75 19.36 -11.60
CA CYS A 194 9.01 19.06 -10.19
C CYS A 194 9.82 20.16 -9.51
N VAL A 195 10.82 20.75 -10.19
CA VAL A 195 11.60 21.88 -9.66
C VAL A 195 10.71 23.12 -9.50
N ALA A 196 9.92 23.47 -10.52
CA ALA A 196 8.98 24.59 -10.44
C ALA A 196 7.96 24.41 -9.30
N ALA A 197 7.41 23.20 -9.16
CA ALA A 197 6.50 22.86 -8.06
C ALA A 197 7.20 22.98 -6.70
N LEU A 198 8.44 22.51 -6.57
CA LEU A 198 9.23 22.62 -5.34
C LEU A 198 9.49 24.08 -4.96
N VAL A 199 9.85 24.93 -5.93
CA VAL A 199 10.06 26.37 -5.71
C VAL A 199 8.76 27.07 -5.31
N SER A 200 7.62 26.61 -5.83
CA SER A 200 6.30 27.18 -5.50
C SER A 200 5.76 26.76 -4.13
N GLN A 201 6.27 25.66 -3.55
CA GLN A 201 5.84 25.22 -2.23
C GLN A 201 6.66 25.93 -1.14
N GLY A 202 5.97 26.65 -0.25
CA GLY A 202 6.57 27.22 0.95
C GLY A 202 7.11 26.16 1.92
N TYR A 203 7.84 26.60 2.95
CA TYR A 203 8.49 25.74 3.96
C TYR A 203 7.53 24.64 4.49
N ASN A 204 7.88 23.38 4.24
CA ASN A 204 7.12 22.23 4.68
C ASN A 204 7.93 21.51 5.78
N PRO A 205 7.62 21.72 7.07
CA PRO A 205 8.42 21.14 8.15
C PRO A 205 8.38 19.61 8.06
N PHE A 206 9.54 18.99 8.28
CA PHE A 206 9.77 17.56 8.17
C PHE A 206 8.73 16.75 8.99
N LEU A 207 8.03 15.84 8.31
CA LEU A 207 6.84 15.11 8.81
C LEU A 207 7.04 14.33 10.11
N TYR A 208 8.27 13.99 10.49
CA TYR A 208 8.56 13.12 11.64
C TYR A 208 8.77 13.85 12.98
N PHE A 209 8.71 15.19 13.02
CA PHE A 209 8.88 15.98 14.24
C PHE A 209 7.60 16.72 14.67
N ARG A 210 6.42 16.21 14.28
CA ARG A 210 5.14 16.69 14.80
C ARG A 210 4.63 15.72 15.86
N PHE A 211 5.17 15.86 17.07
CA PHE A 211 4.58 15.30 18.29
C PHE A 211 3.89 16.44 19.03
#